data_AF-A0A7Y6AD30-F1
#
_entry.id   AF-A0A7Y6AD30-F1
#
_cell.length_a   1.000
_cell.length_b   1.000
_cell.length_c   1.000
_cell.angle_alpha   90.00
_cell.angle_beta   90.00
_cell.angle_gamma   90.00
#
_symmetry.space_group_name_H-M   'P 1'
#
loop_
_entity.id
_entity.type
_entity.pdbx_description
1 polymer ?
#
loop_
_entity_poly.entity_id
_entity_poly.type
_entity_poly.pdbx_seq_one_letter_code
_entity_poly.pdbx_strand_id
1 'polypeptide(L)'
;MTDTPDQTGQVKPFALVLQEIRAGEVADDAARLMQELVAAVREHGKKGELNIKVVVEPMKGNSDALAVSGDVTLKAPRATPKAAIFFPDSSGNLLRDDPRQAAIPGLRIAPAKNTEPKDLAQ
;
A
#
# COMPACT_ATOMS: atom_id res chain seq x y z
N MET A 1 28.31 -38.38 36.20
CA MET A 1 28.11 -38.11 34.77
C MET A 1 26.60 -38.17 34.53
N THR A 2 25.88 -37.09 34.79
CA THR A 2 24.43 -37.01 34.51
C THR A 2 24.29 -36.38 33.14
N ASP A 3 24.01 -37.25 32.16
CA ASP A 3 23.64 -36.89 30.81
C ASP A 3 22.34 -36.08 30.89
N THR A 4 22.44 -34.77 30.66
CA THR A 4 21.26 -33.90 30.56
C THR A 4 20.68 -34.14 29.18
N PRO A 5 19.41 -34.56 29.05
CA PRO A 5 18.84 -34.80 27.74
C PRO A 5 18.86 -33.49 26.95
N ASP A 6 19.60 -33.53 25.83
CA ASP A 6 19.63 -32.53 24.78
C ASP A 6 18.18 -32.16 24.40
N GLN A 7 17.80 -30.90 24.62
CA GLN A 7 16.49 -30.35 24.25
C GLN A 7 16.44 -30.21 22.72
N THR A 8 16.24 -31.34 22.07
CA THR A 8 16.16 -31.47 20.62
C THR A 8 14.91 -30.76 20.08
N GLY A 9 15.14 -29.66 19.35
CA GLY A 9 14.53 -29.48 18.04
C GLY A 9 13.08 -28.96 17.93
N GLN A 10 12.45 -28.45 18.98
CA GLN A 10 11.13 -27.85 18.81
C GLN A 10 11.22 -26.41 18.28
N VAL A 11 10.81 -26.22 17.03
CA VAL A 11 10.66 -24.88 16.44
C VAL A 11 9.62 -24.10 17.25
N LYS A 12 10.05 -22.98 17.82
CA LYS A 12 9.15 -22.06 18.52
C LYS A 12 8.11 -21.51 17.54
N PRO A 13 6.80 -21.57 17.85
CA PRO A 13 5.78 -20.91 17.04
C PRO A 13 6.12 -19.43 16.82
N PHE A 14 6.18 -19.00 15.56
CA PHE A 14 6.62 -17.65 15.22
C PHE A 14 5.74 -16.55 15.82
N ALA A 15 4.45 -16.84 16.04
CA ALA A 15 3.55 -15.92 16.75
C ALA A 15 4.04 -15.56 18.16
N LEU A 16 4.69 -16.51 18.87
CA LEU A 16 5.28 -16.23 20.18
C LEU A 16 6.53 -15.36 20.08
N VAL A 17 7.29 -15.48 18.98
CA VAL A 17 8.44 -14.60 18.71
C VAL A 17 7.94 -13.17 18.46
N LEU A 18 6.87 -12.99 17.69
CA LEU A 18 6.29 -11.67 17.45
C LEU A 18 5.79 -10.99 18.73
N GLN A 19 5.29 -11.77 19.70
CA GLN A 19 4.88 -11.25 21.03
C GLN A 19 6.08 -10.82 21.90
N GLU A 20 7.29 -11.26 21.58
CA GLU A 20 8.50 -10.88 22.33
C GLU A 20 9.22 -9.70 21.71
N ILE A 21 9.11 -9.50 20.39
CA ILE A 21 9.71 -8.35 19.70
C ILE A 21 9.05 -7.07 20.23
N ARG A 22 9.88 -6.18 20.80
CA ARG A 22 9.43 -4.93 21.43
C ARG A 22 8.31 -5.16 22.45
N ALA A 23 8.43 -6.20 23.28
CA ALA A 23 7.43 -6.52 24.30
C ALA A 23 5.99 -6.69 23.77
N GLY A 24 5.84 -7.09 22.50
CA GLY A 24 4.55 -7.36 21.87
C GLY A 24 3.99 -6.21 21.03
N GLU A 25 4.62 -5.03 21.04
CA GLU A 25 4.15 -3.84 20.30
C GLU A 25 3.93 -4.14 18.80
N VAL A 26 4.80 -4.95 18.19
CA VAL A 26 4.69 -5.32 16.76
C VAL A 26 3.40 -6.12 16.49
N ALA A 27 3.02 -7.01 17.41
CA ALA A 27 1.80 -7.79 17.28
C ALA A 27 0.55 -6.91 17.48
N ASP A 28 0.60 -5.98 18.43
CA ASP A 28 -0.49 -5.04 18.69
C ASP A 28 -0.70 -4.07 17.52
N ASP A 29 0.38 -3.53 16.95
CA ASP A 29 0.31 -2.68 15.76
C ASP A 29 -0.23 -3.44 14.55
N ALA A 30 0.19 -4.69 14.35
CA ALA A 30 -0.36 -5.54 13.29
C ALA A 30 -1.86 -5.80 13.46
N ALA A 31 -2.32 -6.05 14.70
CA ALA A 31 -3.73 -6.25 14.99
C ALA A 31 -4.56 -4.99 14.68
N ARG A 32 -4.08 -3.81 15.12
CA ARG A 32 -4.74 -2.53 14.85
C ARG A 32 -4.79 -2.22 13.36
N LEU A 33 -3.66 -2.31 12.66
CA LEU A 33 -3.59 -2.03 11.22
C LEU A 33 -4.38 -3.05 10.38
N MET A 34 -4.52 -4.29 10.85
CA MET A 34 -5.37 -5.29 10.20
C MET A 34 -6.85 -4.88 10.26
N GLN A 35 -7.32 -4.35 11.39
CA GLN A 35 -8.68 -3.83 11.51
C GLN A 35 -8.91 -2.67 10.53
N GLU A 36 -7.96 -1.72 10.46
CA GLU A 36 -8.01 -0.60 9.53
C GLU A 36 -8.02 -1.07 8.06
N LEU A 37 -7.18 -2.05 7.72
CA LEU A 37 -7.14 -2.65 6.39
C LEU A 37 -8.49 -3.25 5.99
N VAL A 38 -9.09 -4.07 6.87
CA VAL A 38 -10.37 -4.71 6.60
C VAL A 38 -11.47 -3.68 6.40
N ALA A 39 -11.51 -2.64 7.24
CA ALA A 39 -12.47 -1.54 7.09
C ALA A 39 -12.31 -0.84 5.73
N ALA A 40 -11.09 -0.46 5.37
CA ALA A 40 -10.81 0.25 4.13
C ALA A 40 -11.07 -0.61 2.87
N VAL A 41 -10.80 -1.92 2.92
CA VAL A 41 -11.12 -2.86 1.83
C VAL A 41 -12.63 -2.96 1.63
N ARG A 42 -13.40 -3.04 2.73
CA ARG A 42 -14.87 -3.08 2.66
C ARG A 42 -15.46 -1.77 2.18
N GLU A 43 -14.92 -0.63 2.61
CA GLU A 43 -15.40 0.69 2.20
C GLU A 43 -15.12 0.99 0.73
N HIS A 44 -13.91 0.67 0.24
CA HIS A 44 -13.48 1.06 -1.10
C HIS A 44 -13.61 -0.05 -2.15
N GLY A 45 -13.86 -1.30 -1.74
CA GLY A 45 -13.98 -2.46 -2.65
C GLY A 45 -12.70 -2.77 -3.43
N LYS A 46 -11.53 -2.37 -2.92
CA LYS A 46 -10.23 -2.51 -3.57
C LYS A 46 -9.24 -3.29 -2.72
N LYS A 47 -8.23 -3.86 -3.36
CA LYS A 47 -7.10 -4.52 -2.68
C LYS A 47 -6.43 -3.54 -1.72
N GLY A 48 -6.11 -4.02 -0.52
CA GLY A 48 -5.11 -3.43 0.36
C GLY A 48 -4.07 -4.49 0.77
N GLU A 49 -3.01 -4.06 1.45
CA GLU A 49 -1.86 -4.90 1.77
C GLU A 49 -1.28 -4.52 3.13
N LEU A 50 -1.06 -5.50 4.00
CA LEU A 50 -0.36 -5.35 5.28
C LEU A 50 0.94 -6.16 5.20
N ASN A 51 2.08 -5.54 5.50
CA ASN A 51 3.37 -6.21 5.51
C ASN A 51 3.99 -6.15 6.90
N ILE A 52 4.46 -7.29 7.40
CA ILE A 52 5.27 -7.38 8.62
C ILE A 52 6.69 -7.70 8.19
N LYS A 53 7.63 -6.83 8.56
CA LYS A 53 9.06 -6.99 8.29
C LYS A 53 9.78 -7.33 9.59
N VAL A 54 10.48 -8.45 9.62
CA VAL A 54 11.37 -8.82 10.72
C VAL A 54 12.81 -8.78 10.22
N VAL A 55 13.68 -8.10 10.97
CA VAL A 55 15.11 -7.99 10.67
C VAL A 55 15.89 -8.57 11.84
N VAL A 56 16.83 -9.45 11.52
CA VAL A 56 17.73 -10.07 12.49
C VAL A 56 19.16 -9.71 12.11
N GLU A 57 19.92 -9.17 13.05
CA GLU A 57 21.31 -8.76 12.84
C GLU A 57 22.18 -9.09 14.04
N PRO A 58 23.50 -9.33 13.87
CA PRO A 58 24.40 -9.52 15.00
C PRO A 58 24.45 -8.29 15.90
N MET A 59 24.44 -8.49 17.22
CA MET A 59 24.56 -7.39 18.17
C MET A 59 26.01 -6.86 18.16
N LYS A 60 26.17 -5.55 17.91
CA LYS A 60 27.50 -4.94 17.94
C LYS A 60 28.13 -5.10 19.33
N GLY A 61 29.34 -5.67 19.37
CA GLY A 61 30.09 -5.88 20.61
C GLY A 61 29.75 -7.18 21.35
N ASN A 62 28.85 -8.02 20.83
CA ASN A 62 28.60 -9.36 21.36
C ASN A 62 28.36 -10.35 20.21
N SER A 63 29.35 -11.21 19.93
CA SER A 63 29.31 -12.19 18.84
C SER A 63 28.25 -13.28 19.00
N ASP A 64 27.80 -13.52 20.24
CA ASP A 64 26.87 -14.60 20.56
C ASP A 64 25.41 -14.10 20.65
N ALA A 65 25.17 -12.80 20.47
CA ALA A 65 23.84 -12.20 20.56
C ALA A 65 23.35 -11.68 19.20
N LEU A 66 22.05 -11.82 18.96
CA LEU A 66 21.35 -11.29 17.80
C LEU A 66 20.33 -10.23 18.25
N ALA A 67 20.29 -9.11 17.56
CA ALA A 67 19.23 -8.12 17.66
C ALA A 67 18.10 -8.49 16.68
N VAL A 68 16.87 -8.49 17.17
CA VAL A 68 15.67 -8.73 16.37
C VAL A 68 14.79 -7.48 16.41
N SER A 69 14.43 -6.96 15.26
CA SER A 69 13.52 -5.84 15.12
C SER A 69 12.33 -6.20 14.22
N GLY A 70 11.19 -5.58 14.48
CA GLY A 70 9.96 -5.74 13.71
C GLY A 70 9.39 -4.40 13.31
N ASP A 71 8.80 -4.36 12.12
CA ASP A 71 8.09 -3.21 11.56
C ASP A 71 6.81 -3.68 10.86
N VAL A 72 5.76 -2.87 10.93
CA VAL A 72 4.47 -3.17 10.30
C VAL A 72 4.08 -2.01 9.41
N THR A 73 3.85 -2.30 8.12
CA THR A 73 3.45 -1.29 7.14
C THR A 73 2.11 -1.64 6.50
N LEU A 74 1.22 -0.66 6.47
CA LEU A 74 -0.11 -0.77 5.87
C LEU A 74 -0.20 0.05 4.59
N LYS A 75 -0.54 -0.61 3.48
CA LYS A 75 -1.01 0.02 2.24
C LYS A 75 -2.51 -0.15 2.15
N ALA A 76 -3.23 0.71 2.86
CA ALA A 76 -4.69 0.74 2.82
C ALA A 76 -5.16 1.14 1.41
N PRO A 77 -6.27 0.55 0.92
CA PRO A 77 -6.93 1.03 -0.28
C PRO A 77 -7.34 2.50 -0.07
N ARG A 78 -7.15 3.33 -1.10
CA ARG A 78 -7.61 4.72 -1.10
C ARG A 78 -8.51 4.96 -2.30
N ALA A 79 -9.25 6.06 -2.27
CA ALA A 79 -9.98 6.53 -3.45
C ALA A 79 -9.02 6.58 -4.65
N THR A 80 -9.47 6.15 -5.84
CA THR A 80 -8.62 6.25 -7.03
C THR A 80 -8.41 7.74 -7.26
N PRO A 81 -7.17 8.26 -7.17
CA PRO A 81 -6.94 9.65 -7.50
C PRO A 81 -7.39 9.85 -8.95
N LYS A 82 -8.10 10.94 -9.23
CA LYS A 82 -8.47 11.27 -10.61
C LYS A 82 -7.17 11.35 -11.41
N ALA A 83 -6.95 10.41 -12.31
CA ALA A 83 -5.77 10.41 -13.16
C ALA A 83 -5.87 11.64 -14.06
N ALA A 84 -4.88 12.53 -13.96
CA ALA A 84 -4.70 13.57 -14.95
C ALA A 84 -4.06 12.93 -16.18
N ILE A 85 -4.69 13.10 -17.34
CA ILE A 85 -4.12 12.66 -18.61
C ILE A 85 -3.05 13.66 -19.01
N PHE A 86 -1.89 13.14 -19.40
CA PHE A 86 -0.75 13.88 -19.94
C PHE A 86 -0.19 13.16 -21.15
N PHE A 87 0.36 13.90 -22.10
CA PHE A 87 0.96 13.40 -23.32
C PHE A 87 2.46 13.68 -23.32
N PRO A 88 3.32 12.70 -23.62
CA PRO A 88 4.76 12.91 -23.68
C PRO A 88 5.15 13.64 -24.98
N ASP A 89 6.01 14.65 -24.88
CA ASP A 89 6.69 15.24 -26.04
C ASP A 89 7.97 14.47 -26.41
N SER A 90 8.60 14.85 -27.54
CA SER A 90 9.84 14.23 -28.03
C SER A 90 11.07 14.48 -27.14
N SER A 91 10.97 15.40 -26.18
CA SER A 91 12.02 15.77 -25.23
C SER A 91 11.80 15.17 -23.84
N GLY A 92 10.72 14.40 -23.65
CA GLY A 92 10.39 13.72 -22.39
C GLY A 92 9.57 14.56 -21.41
N ASN A 93 9.00 15.69 -21.82
CA ASN A 93 8.11 16.49 -20.99
C ASN A 93 6.66 16.03 -21.10
N LEU A 94 5.87 16.32 -20.05
CA LEU A 94 4.45 16.02 -20.00
C LEU A 94 3.62 17.26 -20.37
N LEU A 95 2.85 17.15 -21.45
CA LEU A 95 1.92 18.17 -21.93
C LEU A 95 0.48 17.82 -21.56
N ARG A 96 -0.37 18.84 -21.39
CA ARG A 96 -1.82 18.65 -21.17
C ARG A 96 -2.58 18.28 -22.44
N ASP A 97 -2.08 18.74 -23.57
CA ASP A 97 -2.67 18.54 -24.89
C ASP A 97 -1.75 17.63 -25.72
N ASP A 98 -2.32 16.75 -26.56
CA ASP A 98 -1.55 15.81 -27.37
C ASP A 98 -0.80 16.58 -28.48
N PRO A 99 0.54 16.62 -28.47
CA PRO A 99 1.32 17.33 -29.50
C PRO A 99 1.17 16.71 -30.90
N ARG A 100 0.65 15.48 -31.00
CA ARG A 100 0.39 14.79 -32.27
C ARG A 100 -0.99 15.10 -32.82
N GLN A 101 -1.86 15.73 -32.03
CA GLN A 101 -3.15 16.21 -32.50
C GLN A 101 -2.93 17.52 -33.26
N ALA A 102 -2.63 17.41 -34.56
CA ALA A 102 -2.63 18.57 -35.44
C ALA A 102 -4.00 19.26 -35.37
N ALA A 103 -4.01 20.54 -35.00
CA ALA A 103 -5.21 21.37 -35.13
C ALA A 103 -5.64 21.32 -36.60
N ILE A 104 -6.78 20.68 -36.88
CA ILE A 104 -7.30 20.59 -38.24
C ILE A 104 -7.67 22.02 -38.66
N PRO A 105 -6.98 22.63 -39.65
CA PRO A 105 -7.31 23.99 -40.07
C PRO A 105 -8.74 23.97 -40.65
N GLY A 106 -9.65 24.70 -40.01
CA GLY A 106 -11.05 24.80 -40.44
C GLY A 106 -12.07 24.11 -39.54
N LEU A 107 -11.67 23.45 -38.44
CA LEU A 107 -12.65 22.92 -37.48
C LEU A 107 -13.23 24.05 -36.63
N ARG A 108 -14.42 24.55 -37.00
CA ARG A 108 -15.24 25.36 -36.10
C ARG A 108 -15.87 24.44 -35.06
N ILE A 109 -15.55 24.64 -33.79
CA ILE A 109 -16.34 24.07 -32.70
C ILE A 109 -17.75 24.64 -32.86
N ALA A 110 -18.72 23.79 -33.21
CA ALA A 110 -20.12 24.21 -33.20
C ALA A 110 -20.46 24.60 -31.76
N PRO A 111 -21.09 25.77 -31.52
CA PRO A 111 -21.50 26.15 -30.18
C PRO A 111 -22.36 25.02 -29.62
N ALA A 112 -22.03 24.58 -28.40
CA ALA A 112 -22.81 23.58 -27.70
C ALA A 112 -24.28 24.04 -27.72
N LYS A 113 -25.16 23.25 -28.36
CA LYS A 113 -26.59 23.49 -28.26
C LYS A 113 -26.93 23.30 -26.81
N ASN A 114 -27.21 24.41 -26.12
CA ASN A 114 -27.87 24.41 -24.84
C ASN A 114 -29.25 23.76 -25.07
N THR A 115 -29.38 22.46 -24.85
CA THR A 115 -30.69 21.84 -24.73
C THR A 115 -31.22 22.23 -23.36
N GLU A 116 -31.94 23.36 -23.33
CA GLU A 116 -32.89 23.64 -22.26
C GLU A 116 -33.83 22.43 -22.11
N PRO A 117 -33.99 21.89 -20.88
CA PRO A 117 -34.92 20.80 -20.66
C PRO A 117 -36.34 21.31 -20.91
N LYS A 118 -37.01 20.72 -21.90
CA LYS A 118 -38.43 20.94 -22.15
C LYS A 118 -39.20 20.24 -21.02
N ASP A 119 -39.72 21.03 -20.10
CA ASP A 119 -40.76 20.62 -19.14
C ASP A 119 -41.86 19.86 -19.90
N LEU A 120 -41.90 18.55 -19.69
CA LEU A 120 -43.03 17.70 -20.05
C LEU A 120 -43.87 17.55 -18.79
N ALA A 121 -44.65 18.58 -18.49
CA ALA A 121 -45.83 18.49 -17.66
C ALA A 121 -47.05 18.59 -18.58
N GLN A 122 -47.66 17.44 -18.87
CA GLN A 122 -49.12 17.26 -18.94
C GLN A 122 -49.46 15.78 -19.11
#